data_AF-A0A519DPU9-F1
#
_entry.id   AF-A0A519DPU9-F1
#
_cell.length_a   1.000
_cell.length_b   1.000
_cell.length_c   1.000
_cell.angle_alpha   90.00
_cell.angle_beta   90.00
_cell.angle_gamma   90.00
#
_symmetry.space_group_name_H-M   'P 1'
#
loop_
_entity.id
_entity.type
_entity.pdbx_description
1 polymer ?
#
loop_
_entity_poly.entity_id
_entity_poly.type
_entity_poly.pdbx_seq_one_letter_code
_entity_poly.pdbx_strand_id
1 'polypeptide(L)'
;MAFSSTEDNRTHVLGDLMLVTGDWNAASVATGTIVTGLSDILACGVTGDTFGDVTGGGVDGAFVIVADAAPGSLVLDCVASNTGSWWALGKR
;
A
#
# COMPACT_ATOMS: atom_id res chain seq x y z
N MET A 1 -9.37 4.99 14.51
CA MET A 1 -9.89 4.17 13.40
C MET A 1 -8.93 3.00 13.20
N ALA A 2 -9.42 1.83 12.82
CA ALA A 2 -8.54 0.77 12.34
C ALA A 2 -8.02 1.12 10.93
N PHE A 3 -6.94 0.47 10.48
CA PHE A 3 -6.43 0.60 9.12
C PHE A 3 -7.52 0.30 8.07
N SER A 4 -7.58 1.10 7.01
CA SER A 4 -8.40 0.85 5.83
C SER A 4 -7.63 1.14 4.54
N SER A 5 -8.04 0.49 3.46
CA SER A 5 -7.54 0.75 2.12
C SER A 5 -8.67 0.71 1.10
N THR A 6 -8.45 1.40 -0.02
CA THR A 6 -9.28 1.34 -1.22
C THR A 6 -8.47 0.73 -2.37
N GLU A 7 -9.17 0.29 -3.40
CA GLU A 7 -8.58 -0.14 -4.67
C GLU A 7 -9.24 0.65 -5.82
N ASP A 8 -8.42 1.18 -6.72
CA ASP A 8 -8.90 1.75 -7.98
C ASP A 8 -9.21 0.63 -8.97
N ASN A 9 -10.49 0.52 -9.32
CA ASN A 9 -10.98 -0.51 -10.22
C ASN A 9 -10.58 -0.30 -11.69
N ARG A 10 -9.91 0.82 -12.04
CA ARG A 10 -9.41 1.11 -13.39
C ARG A 10 -8.02 0.54 -13.58
N THR A 11 -7.93 -0.77 -13.57
CA THR A 11 -6.65 -1.48 -13.60
C THR A 11 -5.95 -1.36 -14.95
N HIS A 12 -4.63 -1.13 -14.91
CA HIS A 12 -3.81 -0.98 -16.10
C HIS A 12 -3.07 -2.28 -16.38
N VAL A 13 -3.10 -2.75 -17.62
CA VAL A 13 -2.58 -4.08 -17.97
C VAL A 13 -1.64 -3.99 -19.15
N LEU A 14 -0.48 -4.65 -19.02
CA LEU A 14 0.50 -4.85 -20.08
C LEU A 14 0.82 -6.34 -20.21
N GLY A 15 0.14 -7.03 -21.13
CA GLY A 15 0.25 -8.49 -21.26
C GLY A 15 -0.31 -9.20 -20.03
N ASP A 16 0.54 -9.98 -19.35
CA ASP A 16 0.21 -10.68 -18.10
C ASP A 16 0.43 -9.81 -16.84
N LEU A 17 1.05 -8.64 -17.01
CA LEU A 17 1.28 -7.71 -15.91
C LEU A 17 0.05 -6.82 -15.69
N MET A 18 -0.32 -6.63 -14.43
CA MET A 18 -1.40 -5.77 -13.98
C MET A 18 -0.89 -4.83 -12.87
N LEU A 19 -1.16 -3.54 -13.05
CA LEU A 19 -0.92 -2.51 -12.05
C LEU A 19 -2.23 -2.22 -11.33
N VAL A 20 -2.21 -2.40 -10.01
CA VAL A 20 -3.28 -2.09 -9.08
C VAL A 20 -2.83 -0.94 -8.21
N THR A 21 -3.72 -0.01 -7.95
CA THR A 21 -3.45 1.17 -7.13
C THR A 21 -4.58 1.40 -6.17
N GLY A 22 -4.36 2.23 -5.15
CA GLY A 22 -5.42 2.69 -4.28
C GLY A 22 -4.88 3.62 -3.21
N ASP A 23 -5.72 3.93 -2.23
CA ASP A 23 -5.36 4.78 -1.11
C ASP A 23 -5.42 3.99 0.21
N TRP A 24 -4.73 4.46 1.24
CA TRP A 24 -4.86 3.95 2.59
C TRP A 24 -5.16 5.06 3.59
N ASN A 25 -5.75 4.67 4.71
CA ASN A 25 -5.97 5.52 5.87
C ASN A 25 -5.79 4.70 7.14
N ALA A 26 -4.94 5.19 8.03
CA ALA A 26 -4.64 4.60 9.33
C ALA A 26 -4.80 5.65 10.42
N ALA A 27 -5.31 5.27 11.60
CA ALA A 27 -5.22 6.14 12.76
C ALA A 27 -3.94 5.87 13.54
N SER A 28 -3.03 6.86 13.56
CA SER A 28 -1.71 6.76 14.17
C SER A 28 -0.85 5.63 13.58
N VAL A 29 0.17 5.20 14.33
CA VAL A 29 1.08 4.12 13.93
C VAL A 29 0.32 2.82 13.86
N ALA A 30 0.12 2.30 12.66
CA ALA A 30 -0.64 1.07 12.43
C ALA A 30 -0.08 0.28 11.24
N THR A 31 -0.29 -1.03 11.29
CA THR A 31 0.07 -1.93 10.20
C THR A 31 -1.21 -2.54 9.63
N GLY A 32 -1.28 -2.70 8.31
CA GLY A 32 -2.43 -3.28 7.63
C GLY A 32 -2.07 -4.10 6.41
N THR A 33 -2.86 -5.14 6.12
CA THR A 33 -2.71 -5.97 4.93
C THR A 33 -3.66 -5.50 3.83
N ILE A 34 -3.15 -5.38 2.62
CA ILE A 34 -3.90 -5.08 1.39
C ILE A 34 -3.84 -6.31 0.49
N VAL A 35 -5.01 -6.81 0.08
CA VAL A 35 -5.13 -7.92 -0.87
C VAL A 35 -5.42 -7.32 -2.24
N THR A 36 -4.49 -7.50 -3.18
CA THR A 36 -4.52 -6.79 -4.48
C THR A 36 -5.23 -7.57 -5.60
N GLY A 37 -5.57 -8.84 -5.34
CA GLY A 37 -6.10 -9.74 -6.36
C GLY A 37 -5.07 -10.23 -7.40
N LEU A 38 -3.82 -9.78 -7.31
CA LEU A 38 -2.70 -10.28 -8.12
C LEU A 38 -2.30 -11.69 -7.66
N SER A 39 -1.82 -12.55 -8.57
CA SER A 39 -1.30 -13.87 -8.19
C SER A 39 0.11 -13.82 -7.61
N ASP A 40 0.91 -12.85 -8.04
CA ASP A 40 2.27 -12.61 -7.59
C ASP A 40 2.63 -11.13 -7.71
N ILE A 41 3.19 -10.53 -6.66
CA ILE A 41 3.58 -9.11 -6.66
C ILE A 41 5.07 -9.02 -6.98
N LEU A 42 5.39 -8.34 -8.07
CA LEU A 42 6.77 -8.16 -8.55
C LEU A 42 7.40 -6.88 -8.02
N ALA A 43 6.58 -5.84 -7.83
CA ALA A 43 7.01 -4.57 -7.27
C ALA A 43 5.82 -3.86 -6.61
N CYS A 44 6.10 -3.06 -5.58
CA CYS A 44 5.09 -2.22 -4.95
C CYS A 44 5.75 -0.95 -4.42
N GLY A 45 4.91 0.02 -4.09
CA GLY A 45 5.35 1.26 -3.48
C GLY A 45 4.21 2.01 -2.81
N VAL A 46 4.58 2.94 -1.94
CA VAL A 46 3.67 3.82 -1.22
C VAL A 46 4.17 5.25 -1.31
N THR A 47 3.25 6.19 -1.38
CA THR A 47 3.52 7.61 -1.30
C THR A 47 2.61 8.20 -0.23
N GLY A 48 3.19 8.58 0.90
CA GLY A 48 2.45 9.25 1.97
C GLY A 48 1.97 10.62 1.51
N ASP A 49 0.76 11.00 1.91
CA ASP A 49 0.28 12.37 1.71
C ASP A 49 0.68 13.25 2.91
N THR A 50 0.93 14.54 2.70
CA THR A 50 1.47 15.42 3.75
C THR A 50 0.37 15.94 4.70
N PHE A 51 -0.89 15.53 4.54
CA PHE A 51 -2.02 16.25 5.15
C PHE A 51 -2.50 15.59 6.45
N GLY A 52 -1.89 15.99 7.57
CA GLY A 52 -2.24 15.48 8.91
C GLY A 52 -1.19 14.55 9.52
N ASP A 53 -0.11 14.26 8.77
CA ASP A 53 1.04 13.50 9.24
C ASP A 53 1.83 14.28 10.28
N VAL A 54 1.89 13.72 11.48
CA VAL A 54 2.44 14.37 12.66
C VAL A 54 3.96 14.33 12.60
N THR A 55 4.61 15.49 12.60
CA THR A 55 6.07 15.66 12.71
C THR A 55 6.64 14.76 13.81
N GLY A 56 7.37 13.72 13.42
CA GLY A 56 7.92 12.72 14.32
C GLY A 56 9.31 12.26 13.89
N GLY A 57 10.34 12.95 14.38
CA GLY A 57 11.62 12.31 14.73
C GLY A 57 12.42 11.60 13.64
N GLY A 58 12.39 12.04 12.38
CA GLY A 58 13.44 11.73 11.41
C GLY A 58 13.25 10.46 10.58
N VAL A 59 12.05 9.89 10.51
CA VAL A 59 11.68 8.91 9.47
C VAL A 59 10.26 9.22 8.97
N ASP A 60 10.15 10.24 8.12
CA ASP A 60 8.87 10.65 7.52
C ASP A 60 8.45 9.62 6.46
N GLY A 61 7.62 8.62 6.80
CA GLY A 61 7.12 7.70 5.79
C GLY A 61 6.24 6.54 6.26
N ALA A 62 5.71 5.86 5.26
CA ALA A 62 5.13 4.53 5.36
C ALA A 62 6.00 3.55 4.58
N PHE A 63 6.02 2.29 5.00
CA PHE A 63 6.72 1.22 4.30
C PHE A 63 5.72 0.23 3.73
N VAL A 64 6.07 -0.38 2.61
CA VAL A 64 5.30 -1.48 2.02
C VAL A 64 6.19 -2.70 1.85
N ILE A 65 5.67 -3.85 2.26
CA ILE A 65 6.37 -5.13 2.24
C ILE A 65 5.49 -6.13 1.49
N VAL A 66 6.05 -6.82 0.50
CA VAL A 66 5.36 -7.95 -0.15
C VAL A 66 5.33 -9.10 0.83
N ALA A 67 4.14 -9.62 1.14
CA ALA A 67 4.00 -10.68 2.11
C ALA A 67 4.17 -12.06 1.44
N ASP A 68 5.37 -12.63 1.54
CA ASP A 68 5.67 -13.96 0.96
C ASP A 68 4.72 -15.07 1.44
N ALA A 69 4.18 -14.94 2.66
CA ALA A 69 3.24 -15.91 3.23
C ALA A 69 1.84 -15.87 2.57
N ALA A 70 1.51 -14.81 1.82
CA ALA A 70 0.25 -14.64 1.11
C ALA A 70 0.52 -13.93 -0.23
N PRO A 71 0.89 -14.70 -1.28
CA PRO A 71 1.11 -14.17 -2.62
C PRO A 71 -0.06 -13.30 -3.07
N GLY A 72 0.22 -12.14 -3.67
CA GLY A 72 -0.82 -11.18 -4.03
C GLY A 72 -1.22 -10.19 -2.94
N SER A 73 -0.61 -10.25 -1.77
CA SER A 73 -0.83 -9.30 -0.68
C SER A 73 0.43 -8.51 -0.31
N LEU A 74 0.20 -7.29 0.14
CA LEU A 74 1.22 -6.40 0.68
C LEU A 74 0.82 -5.95 2.08
N VAL A 75 1.81 -5.72 2.92
CA VAL A 75 1.65 -5.18 4.26
C VAL A 75 2.18 -3.75 4.25
N LEU A 76 1.33 -2.81 4.67
CA LEU A 76 1.66 -1.40 4.80
C LEU A 76 1.87 -1.09 6.28
N ASP A 77 3.04 -0.56 6.60
CA ASP A 77 3.41 -0.13 7.95
C ASP A 77 3.47 1.40 8.02
N CYS A 78 2.48 1.98 8.69
CA CYS A 78 2.29 3.42 8.82
C CYS A 78 3.14 3.90 10.01
N VAL A 79 4.40 4.25 9.79
CA VAL A 79 5.31 4.66 10.88
C VAL A 79 5.12 6.13 11.26
N ALA A 80 5.12 7.02 10.27
CA ALA A 80 4.87 8.44 10.44
C ALA A 80 3.95 9.03 9.36
N SER A 81 3.50 8.20 8.40
CA SER A 81 2.51 8.56 7.41
C SER A 81 1.25 7.73 7.53
N ASN A 82 0.15 8.44 7.76
CA ASN A 82 -1.14 7.89 8.15
C ASN A 82 -2.12 7.77 6.98
N THR A 83 -1.90 8.54 5.93
CA THR A 83 -2.71 8.58 4.73
C THR A 83 -1.82 8.67 3.50
N GLY A 84 -2.29 8.16 2.38
CA GLY A 84 -1.56 8.23 1.13
C GLY A 84 -2.03 7.22 0.09
N SER A 85 -1.24 7.06 -0.96
CA SER A 85 -1.56 6.19 -2.10
C SER A 85 -0.54 5.07 -2.30
N TRP A 86 -1.02 3.85 -2.52
CA TRP A 86 -0.22 2.66 -2.75
C TRP A 86 -0.37 2.15 -4.18
N TRP A 87 0.63 1.41 -4.66
CA TRP A 87 0.58 0.70 -5.93
C TRP A 87 1.26 -0.66 -5.83
N ALA A 88 0.77 -1.61 -6.62
CA ALA A 88 1.34 -2.94 -6.78
C ALA A 88 1.33 -3.33 -8.26
N LEU A 89 2.49 -3.76 -8.78
CA LEU A 89 2.64 -4.35 -10.09
C LEU A 89 2.90 -5.84 -9.92
N GLY A 90 2.10 -6.65 -10.59
CA GLY A 90 2.22 -8.10 -10.48
C GLY A 90 1.57 -8.83 -11.63
N LYS A 91 1.53 -10.15 -11.51
CA LYS A 91 0.81 -11.02 -12.43
C LYS A 91 -0.67 -11.09 -12.03
N ARG A 92 -1.54 -11.22 -13.04
CA ARG A 92 -2.96 -11.49 -12.80
C ARG A 92 -3.19 -12.80 -12.08
#